data_AF-C0EEN2-F1
#
_entry.id   AF-C0EEN2-F1
#
_cell.length_a   1.000
_cell.length_b   1.000
_cell.length_c   1.000
_cell.angle_alpha   90.00
_cell.angle_beta   90.00
_cell.angle_gamma   90.00
#
_symmetry.space_group_name_H-M   'P 1'
#
loop_
_entity.id
_entity.type
_entity.pdbx_description
1 polymer ?
#
loop_
_entity_poly.entity_id
_entity_poly.type
_entity_poly.pdbx_seq_one_letter_code
_entity_poly.pdbx_strand_id
1 'polypeptide(L)' 'MKMRIRYRAAIAVVLTAAVVCGVVGYIDRTAQVGTKPAIERQIVIDAGHGGEDGGAEGLYNLVEKNINLSIALKLRDMLA' A
#
# COMPACT_ATOMS: atom_id res chain seq x y z
N MET A 1 -59.42 6.49 11.50
CA MET A 1 -58.62 6.74 10.28
C MET A 1 -57.19 7.25 10.58
N LYS A 2 -57.02 8.29 11.42
CA LYS A 2 -55.69 8.87 11.77
C LYS A 2 -54.68 7.90 12.40
N MET A 3 -55.13 6.93 13.21
CA MET A 3 -54.25 5.94 13.84
C MET A 3 -53.58 4.99 12.84
N ARG A 4 -54.32 4.52 11.82
CA ARG A 4 -53.76 3.66 10.76
C ARG A 4 -52.72 4.40 9.91
N ILE A 5 -52.90 5.71 9.73
CA ILE A 5 -51.95 6.58 9.01
C ILE A 5 -50.65 6.75 9.83
N ARG A 6 -50.76 6.95 11.16
CA ARG A 6 -49.60 7.04 12.07
C ARG A 6 -48.79 5.74 12.11
N TYR A 7 -49.43 4.58 12.17
CA TYR A 7 -48.74 3.28 12.13
C TYR A 7 -48.02 3.05 10.80
N ARG A 8 -48.65 3.38 9.67
CA ARG A 8 -48.02 3.28 8.34
C ARG A 8 -46.81 4.20 8.21
N ALA A 9 -46.90 5.43 8.73
CA ALA A 9 -45.77 6.35 8.77
C ALA A 9 -44.63 5.82 9.65
N ALA A 10 -44.93 5.29 10.84
CA ALA A 10 -43.92 4.70 11.72
C ALA A 10 -43.23 3.48 11.07
N ILE A 11 -43.97 2.60 10.42
CA ILE A 11 -43.43 1.45 9.69
C ILE A 11 -42.53 1.92 8.54
N ALA A 12 -42.95 2.93 7.77
CA ALA A 12 -42.13 3.48 6.69
C ALA A 12 -40.81 4.07 7.21
N VAL A 13 -40.83 4.77 8.35
CA VAL A 13 -39.62 5.32 8.98
C VAL A 13 -38.68 4.20 9.44
N VAL A 14 -39.20 3.15 10.08
CA VAL A 14 -38.38 2.02 10.55
C VAL A 14 -37.77 1.25 9.37
N LEU A 15 -38.54 1.01 8.32
CA LEU A 15 -38.03 0.36 7.09
C LEU A 15 -36.96 1.21 6.42
N THR A 16 -37.16 2.53 6.35
CA THR A 16 -36.16 3.46 5.78
C THR A 16 -34.88 3.43 6.60
N ALA A 17 -34.97 3.49 7.93
CA ALA A 17 -33.80 3.41 8.80
C ALA A 17 -33.06 2.06 8.65
N ALA A 18 -33.78 0.95 8.57
CA ALA A 18 -33.20 -0.37 8.35
C ALA A 18 -32.46 -0.47 7.00
N VAL A 19 -33.03 0.07 5.93
CA VAL A 19 -32.38 0.14 4.61
C VAL A 19 -31.13 1.00 4.66
N VAL A 20 -31.19 2.19 5.30
CA VAL A 20 -30.03 3.07 5.46
C VAL A 20 -28.92 2.36 6.24
N CYS A 21 -29.23 1.71 7.36
CA CYS A 21 -28.25 0.94 8.13
C CYS A 21 -27.63 -0.20 7.31
N GLY A 22 -28.44 -0.91 6.53
CA GLY A 22 -27.95 -1.97 5.64
C GLY A 22 -27.01 -1.45 4.55
N VAL A 23 -27.34 -0.31 3.94
CA VAL A 23 -26.51 0.33 2.91
C VAL A 23 -25.20 0.84 3.51
N VAL A 24 -25.22 1.52 4.65
CA VAL A 24 -24.01 2.01 5.34
C VAL A 24 -23.10 0.85 5.71
N GLY A 25 -23.64 -0.21 6.32
CA GLY A 25 -22.85 -1.40 6.67
C GLY A 25 -22.28 -2.13 5.46
N TYR A 26 -22.97 -2.10 4.31
CA TYR A 26 -22.44 -2.65 3.05
C TYR A 26 -21.27 -1.81 2.51
N ILE A 27 -21.42 -0.48 2.50
CA ILE A 27 -20.36 0.45 2.07
C ILE A 27 -19.11 0.26 2.93
N ASP A 28 -19.23 0.23 4.26
CA ASP A 28 -18.11 0.04 5.19
C ASP A 28 -17.34 -1.25 4.92
N ARG A 29 -18.04 -2.36 4.62
CA ARG A 29 -17.39 -3.64 4.30
C ARG A 29 -16.65 -3.61 2.96
N THR A 30 -17.14 -2.86 1.99
CA THR A 30 -16.47 -2.73 0.68
C THR A 30 -15.34 -1.70 0.69
N ALA A 31 -15.39 -0.71 1.57
CA ALA A 31 -14.34 0.30 1.72
C ALA A 31 -13.00 -0.29 2.22
N GLN A 32 -13.06 -1.40 2.97
CA GLN A 32 -11.88 -2.11 3.49
C GLN A 32 -11.08 -2.87 2.41
N VAL A 33 -11.53 -2.89 1.15
CA VAL A 33 -10.82 -3.58 0.05
C VAL A 33 -9.60 -2.76 -0.45
N GLY A 34 -9.51 -1.47 -0.09
CA GLY A 34 -8.46 -0.55 -0.56
C GLY A 34 -7.19 -0.47 0.28
N THR A 35 -7.19 -0.97 1.52
CA THR A 35 -6.02 -0.89 2.41
C THR A 35 -5.41 -2.27 2.59
N LYS A 36 -4.83 -2.82 1.53
CA LYS A 36 -3.71 -3.75 1.77
C LYS A 36 -2.71 -2.95 2.60
N PRO A 37 -2.31 -3.41 3.81
CA PRO A 37 -1.19 -2.78 4.49
C PRO A 37 -0.07 -2.70 3.46
N ALA A 38 0.57 -1.53 3.34
CA ALA A 38 1.71 -1.37 2.46
C ALA A 38 2.63 -2.56 2.75
N ILE A 39 2.75 -3.49 1.81
CA ILE A 39 3.67 -4.60 2.01
C ILE A 39 5.01 -3.91 2.08
N GLU A 40 5.60 -3.92 3.27
CA GLU A 40 6.97 -3.50 3.49
C GLU A 40 7.81 -4.43 2.64
N ARG A 41 8.19 -3.95 1.44
CA ARG A 41 8.91 -4.76 0.48
C ARG A 41 10.36 -4.77 0.93
N GLN A 42 10.81 -5.91 1.41
CA GLN A 42 12.22 -6.12 1.67
C GLN A 42 12.96 -6.27 0.34
N ILE A 43 13.87 -5.36 0.06
CA ILE A 43 14.73 -5.37 -1.13
C ILE A 43 16.17 -5.53 -0.66
N VAL A 44 16.87 -6.52 -1.20
CA VAL A 44 18.31 -6.73 -0.98
C VAL A 44 19.05 -6.19 -2.20
N ILE A 45 20.01 -5.30 -1.97
CA ILE A 45 20.88 -4.74 -3.00
C ILE A 45 22.28 -5.32 -2.76
N ASP A 46 22.79 -6.05 -3.74
CA ASP A 46 24.14 -6.61 -3.72
C ASP A 46 25.07 -5.75 -4.57
N ALA A 47 26.11 -5.19 -3.96
CA ALA A 47 27.15 -4.45 -4.66
C ALA A 47 28.29 -5.44 -4.96
N GLY A 48 28.28 -6.02 -6.16
CA GLY A 48 29.24 -7.06 -6.54
C GLY A 48 30.70 -6.63 -6.41
N HIS A 49 31.58 -7.62 -6.16
CA HIS A 49 32.99 -7.48 -5.78
C HIS A 49 33.21 -6.84 -4.40
N GLY A 50 34.44 -6.49 -4.05
CA GLY A 50 34.76 -5.86 -2.77
C GLY A 50 36.09 -6.32 -2.17
N GLY A 51 36.65 -5.49 -1.28
CA GLY A 51 37.92 -5.79 -0.62
C GLY A 51 39.05 -5.94 -1.65
N GLU A 52 39.70 -7.11 -1.63
CA GLU A 52 40.81 -7.45 -2.54
C GLU A 52 40.33 -7.74 -3.97
N ASP A 53 39.10 -8.24 -4.14
CA ASP A 53 38.52 -8.43 -5.47
C ASP A 53 37.99 -7.09 -6.00
N GLY A 54 38.72 -6.53 -6.96
CA GLY A 54 38.36 -5.29 -7.66
C GLY A 54 37.21 -5.44 -8.66
N GLY A 55 36.99 -6.65 -9.16
CA GLY A 55 36.29 -6.84 -10.42
C GLY A 55 37.07 -6.29 -11.61
N ALA A 56 36.35 -5.89 -12.66
CA ALA A 56 36.96 -5.32 -13.86
C ALA A 56 37.62 -3.96 -13.60
N GLU A 57 38.74 -3.70 -14.29
CA GLU A 57 39.37 -2.38 -14.37
C GLU A 57 39.21 -1.78 -15.77
N GLY A 58 38.67 -0.57 -15.82
CA GLY A 58 38.52 0.23 -17.03
C GLY A 58 39.61 1.29 -17.21
N LEU A 59 39.38 2.18 -18.17
CA LEU A 59 40.25 3.35 -18.38
C LEU A 59 40.39 4.18 -17.10
N TYR A 60 41.56 4.80 -16.93
CA TYR A 60 41.85 5.68 -15.79
C TYR A 60 41.77 4.99 -14.42
N ASN A 61 42.07 3.69 -14.35
CA ASN A 61 42.00 2.88 -13.11
C ASN A 61 40.60 2.90 -12.47
N LEU A 62 39.56 2.95 -13.31
CA LEU A 62 38.19 2.86 -12.84
C LEU A 62 37.89 1.40 -12.46
N VAL A 63 37.74 1.14 -11.16
CA VAL A 63 37.54 -0.21 -10.60
C VAL A 63 36.05 -0.49 -10.39
N GLU A 64 35.57 -1.62 -10.91
CA GLU A 64 34.16 -2.04 -10.88
C GLU A 64 33.52 -1.96 -9.49
N LYS A 65 34.18 -2.49 -8.46
CA LYS A 65 33.63 -2.49 -7.08
C LYS A 65 33.22 -1.09 -6.59
N ASN A 66 33.96 -0.06 -6.99
CA ASN A 66 33.69 1.32 -6.57
C ASN A 66 32.43 1.86 -7.27
N ILE A 67 32.25 1.51 -8.54
CA ILE A 67 31.04 1.86 -9.31
C ILE A 67 29.83 1.17 -8.70
N ASN A 68 29.91 -0.15 -8.50
CA ASN A 68 28.82 -0.97 -7.97
C ASN A 68 28.37 -0.45 -6.59
N LEU A 69 29.31 -0.21 -5.68
CA LEU A 69 28.99 0.35 -4.36
C LEU A 69 28.34 1.72 -4.46
N SER A 70 28.83 2.60 -5.34
CA SER A 70 28.25 3.94 -5.51
C SER A 70 26.81 3.90 -6.05
N ILE A 71 26.50 2.97 -6.95
CA ILE A 71 25.16 2.77 -7.49
C ILE A 71 24.25 2.16 -6.42
N ALA A 72 24.73 1.14 -5.71
CA ALA A 72 23.96 0.46 -4.67
C ALA A 72 23.55 1.42 -3.54
N LEU A 73 24.44 2.31 -3.11
CA LEU A 73 24.13 3.32 -2.08
C LEU A 73 23.07 4.32 -2.58
N LYS A 74 23.19 4.81 -3.81
CA LYS A 74 22.17 5.70 -4.41
C LYS A 74 20.82 5.01 -4.51
N LEU A 75 20.79 3.75 -4.96
CA LEU A 75 19.55 2.98 -5.08
C LEU A 75 18.92 2.70 -3.71
N ARG A 76 19.74 2.36 -2.70
CA ARG A 76 19.28 2.21 -1.31
C ARG A 76 18.59 3.48 -0.84
N ASP A 77 19.21 4.64 -1.05
CA ASP A 77 18.67 5.93 -0.60
C ASP A 77 17.39 6.32 -1.34
N MET A 78 17.21 5.88 -2.59
CA MET A 78 15.97 6.07 -3.37
C MET A 78 14.83 5.15 -2.93
N LEU A 79 15.15 3.98 -2.37
CA LEU A 79 14.17 2.98 -1.92
C LEU A 79 13.84 3.11 -0.43
N ALA A 80 14.56 3.96 0.30
CA ALA A 80 14.38 4.23 1.73
C ALA A 80 13.18 5.14 2.04
#